data_AF-A0A0C3QHX0-F1
#
_entry.id   AF-A0A0C3QHX0-F1
#
_cell.length_a   1.000
_cell.length_b   1.000
_cell.length_c   1.000
_cell.angle_alpha   90.00
_cell.angle_beta   90.00
_cell.angle_gamma   90.00
#
_symmetry.space_group_name_H-M   'P 1'
#
loop_
_entity.id
_entity.type
_entity.pdbx_description
1 polymer ?
#
loop_
_entity_poly.entity_id
_entity_poly.type
_entity_poly.pdbx_seq_one_letter_code
_entity_poly.pdbx_strand_id
1 'polypeptide(L)'
;MPPNRDSDLDARSEPELAFKHHHATSLKTLPPRVFECALLFDHLALEDHGPAPTLSVNDPSTDEPWLNPVDDLLKKNASLWTMYIRNEFCRKMAVSKIPIDPQFRAYAIQDYVFLWEYVRQVAVRTVAAPTIPELAEHPKEIYKAYGCAIDWKKTCIDHLNIEESDIEGAKAVKPVKDYLDWMMELGQEGTWLDLHVLILPCLQGYYDIARLIEEEVQEPLNRKFYEYWVKPNIKDTSAKRLREFFGKNISWYYQPDNLRRSAYIFSKTIVLEMRILAYFLGLPLPDLPDRVQNLEVCDTRSETDDRRPR
;
A
#
# COMPACT_ATOMS: atom_id res chain seq x y z
N MET A 1 -63.05 -29.75 -23.38
CA MET A 1 -63.65 -29.73 -22.04
C MET A 1 -62.57 -30.10 -21.04
N PRO A 2 -62.42 -29.33 -19.94
CA PRO A 2 -61.34 -29.44 -18.96
C PRO A 2 -61.79 -30.37 -17.80
N PRO A 3 -61.05 -30.51 -16.67
CA PRO A 3 -60.86 -29.41 -15.72
C PRO A 3 -59.40 -29.17 -15.30
N ASN A 4 -59.21 -27.91 -14.94
CA ASN A 4 -58.06 -27.21 -14.39
C ASN A 4 -58.28 -27.05 -12.85
N ARG A 5 -57.22 -27.10 -12.03
CA ARG A 5 -56.80 -26.04 -11.06
C ARG A 5 -55.97 -26.58 -9.88
N ASP A 6 -54.78 -25.98 -9.75
CA ASP A 6 -54.11 -25.36 -8.59
C ASP A 6 -54.02 -26.17 -7.27
N SER A 7 -52.90 -26.25 -6.53
CA SER A 7 -51.77 -25.34 -6.35
C SER A 7 -50.58 -26.06 -5.69
N ASP A 8 -49.47 -25.32 -5.58
CA ASP A 8 -48.33 -25.48 -4.66
C ASP A 8 -47.01 -25.98 -5.25
N LEU A 9 -46.22 -24.96 -5.61
CA LEU A 9 -44.76 -24.94 -5.71
C LEU A 9 -44.16 -25.34 -4.37
N ASP A 10 -43.22 -26.30 -4.35
CA ASP A 10 -42.05 -26.12 -3.50
C ASP A 10 -40.82 -26.86 -4.00
N ALA A 11 -39.68 -26.23 -3.73
CA ALA A 11 -38.39 -26.40 -4.37
C ALA A 11 -37.74 -27.76 -4.17
N ARG A 12 -37.15 -28.30 -5.25
CA ARG A 12 -36.19 -29.40 -5.19
C ARG A 12 -34.83 -28.85 -4.74
N SER A 13 -34.38 -29.35 -3.60
CA SER A 13 -33.05 -29.16 -3.02
C SER A 13 -31.95 -29.76 -3.91
N GLU A 14 -30.94 -28.96 -4.28
CA GLU A 14 -29.64 -29.43 -4.78
C GLU A 14 -28.72 -29.89 -3.63
N PRO A 15 -27.71 -30.74 -3.88
CA PRO A 15 -26.85 -31.30 -2.84
C PRO A 15 -25.64 -30.41 -2.53
N GLU A 16 -25.50 -29.99 -1.28
CA GLU A 16 -24.33 -29.28 -0.74
C GLU A 16 -23.07 -30.17 -0.74
N LEU A 17 -21.99 -29.65 -1.34
CA LEU A 17 -20.64 -30.19 -1.21
C LEU A 17 -20.09 -29.82 0.18
N ALA A 18 -19.89 -30.82 1.04
CA ALA A 18 -19.36 -30.66 2.38
C ALA A 18 -17.87 -30.28 2.40
N PHE A 19 -17.53 -29.09 2.90
CA PHE A 19 -16.19 -28.74 3.37
C PHE A 19 -16.01 -29.16 4.83
N LYS A 20 -15.06 -30.05 5.11
CA LYS A 20 -14.72 -30.51 6.47
C LYS A 20 -13.98 -29.41 7.24
N HIS A 21 -14.56 -29.02 8.37
CA HIS A 21 -14.00 -28.10 9.36
C HIS A 21 -12.70 -28.63 10.00
N HIS A 22 -11.67 -27.79 10.04
CA HIS A 22 -10.68 -27.79 11.11
C HIS A 22 -10.75 -26.47 11.89
N HIS A 23 -11.27 -26.57 13.11
CA HIS A 23 -11.22 -25.64 14.25
C HIS A 23 -11.21 -24.14 13.96
N ALA A 24 -12.39 -23.60 13.63
CA ALA A 24 -12.74 -22.23 13.96
C ALA A 24 -13.00 -22.14 15.47
N THR A 25 -12.26 -21.28 16.17
CA THR A 25 -12.61 -20.86 17.53
C THR A 25 -14.03 -20.28 17.49
N SER A 26 -14.93 -20.87 18.27
CA SER A 26 -16.36 -20.55 18.25
C SER A 26 -16.61 -19.09 18.63
N LEU A 27 -17.22 -18.32 17.73
CA LEU A 27 -17.68 -16.93 17.93
C LEU A 27 -18.80 -16.79 18.99
N LYS A 28 -19.18 -17.87 19.70
CA LYS A 28 -20.27 -17.87 20.69
C LYS A 28 -19.89 -17.36 22.09
N THR A 29 -18.67 -16.87 22.31
CA THR A 29 -18.20 -16.41 23.63
C THR A 29 -17.73 -14.96 23.67
N LEU A 30 -18.16 -14.11 22.73
CA LEU A 30 -17.92 -12.67 22.85
C LEU A 30 -18.91 -12.05 23.84
N PRO A 31 -18.44 -11.27 24.84
CA PRO A 31 -19.31 -10.65 25.82
C PRO A 31 -20.26 -9.63 25.15
N PRO A 32 -21.46 -9.38 25.71
CA PRO A 32 -22.54 -8.62 25.08
C PRO A 32 -22.16 -7.22 24.57
N ARG A 33 -21.12 -6.60 25.11
CA ARG A 33 -20.65 -5.25 24.72
C ARG A 33 -20.01 -5.17 23.33
N VAL A 34 -19.56 -6.28 22.76
CA VAL A 34 -18.92 -6.27 21.42
C VAL A 34 -19.96 -6.15 20.30
N PHE A 35 -21.20 -6.60 20.54
CA PHE A 35 -22.29 -6.52 19.56
C PHE A 35 -22.85 -5.10 19.40
N GLU A 36 -22.79 -4.26 20.44
CA GLU A 36 -23.25 -2.86 20.35
C GLU A 36 -22.28 -1.98 19.52
N CYS A 37 -20.98 -2.29 19.48
CA CYS A 37 -20.03 -1.54 18.65
C CYS A 37 -20.23 -1.79 17.14
N ALA A 38 -20.76 -2.95 16.74
CA ALA A 38 -20.97 -3.27 15.33
C ALA A 38 -22.09 -2.43 14.68
N LEU A 39 -23.04 -1.93 15.47
CA LEU A 39 -24.17 -1.10 15.02
C LEU A 39 -23.85 0.41 14.94
N LEU A 40 -22.65 0.83 15.37
CA LEU A 40 -22.20 2.22 15.33
C LEU A 40 -21.56 2.62 13.99
N PHE A 41 -21.41 1.68 13.05
CA PHE A 41 -20.67 1.90 11.80
C PHE A 41 -21.53 2.42 10.63
N ASP A 42 -22.87 2.43 10.74
CA ASP A 42 -23.79 2.88 9.66
C ASP A 42 -23.96 4.41 9.55
N HIS A 43 -23.31 5.20 10.41
CA HIS A 43 -23.44 6.67 10.41
C HIS A 43 -22.13 7.45 10.33
N LEU A 44 -21.04 6.84 9.85
CA LEU A 44 -19.79 7.57 9.61
C LEU A 44 -19.82 8.30 8.25
N ALA A 45 -20.80 9.17 8.05
CA ALA A 45 -20.67 10.29 7.13
C ALA A 45 -19.59 11.23 7.69
N LEU A 46 -18.50 11.42 6.95
CA LEU A 46 -17.40 12.29 7.34
C LEU A 46 -17.76 13.73 6.98
N GLU A 47 -17.80 14.60 7.98
CA GLU A 47 -17.53 16.01 7.78
C GLU A 47 -16.05 16.20 7.40
N ASP A 48 -15.83 17.16 6.50
CA ASP A 48 -14.51 17.60 6.08
C ASP A 48 -13.85 18.36 7.24
N HIS A 49 -12.96 17.69 7.98
CA HIS A 49 -12.14 18.39 8.96
C HIS A 49 -11.11 19.22 8.20
N GLY A 50 -11.22 20.54 8.35
CA GLY A 50 -10.31 21.53 7.75
C GLY A 50 -8.83 21.26 8.02
N PRO A 51 -7.92 22.06 7.44
CA PRO A 51 -6.50 21.77 7.43
C PRO A 51 -5.96 21.51 8.84
N ALA A 52 -5.09 20.51 8.97
CA ALA A 52 -4.41 20.20 10.22
C ALA A 52 -3.76 21.46 10.80
N PRO A 53 -3.78 21.66 12.14
CA PRO A 53 -3.05 22.75 12.74
C PRO A 53 -1.56 22.58 12.41
N THR A 54 -0.97 23.59 11.77
CA THR A 54 0.47 23.72 11.57
C THR A 54 1.12 24.04 12.92
N LEU A 55 1.26 23.02 13.78
CA LEU A 55 2.09 23.14 14.97
C LEU A 55 3.55 23.22 14.53
N SER A 56 4.06 24.44 14.35
CA SER A 56 5.48 24.72 14.22
C SER A 56 6.14 24.48 15.57
N VAL A 57 6.71 23.30 15.76
CA VAL A 57 7.55 23.02 16.92
C VAL A 57 9.00 23.35 16.53
N ASN A 58 9.65 24.22 17.30
CA ASN A 58 11.04 24.58 17.07
C ASN A 58 11.97 23.46 17.51
N ASP A 59 13.06 23.29 16.78
CA ASP A 59 14.18 22.45 17.14
C ASP A 59 14.85 23.00 18.41
N PRO A 60 14.80 22.28 19.55
CA PRO A 60 15.40 22.73 20.80
C PRO A 60 16.92 22.96 20.71
N SER A 61 17.57 22.42 19.68
CA SER A 61 19.02 22.54 19.47
C SER A 61 19.43 23.73 18.60
N THR A 62 18.52 24.25 17.77
CA THR A 62 18.82 25.33 16.80
C THR A 62 17.85 26.51 16.83
N ASP A 63 16.75 26.41 17.58
CA ASP A 63 15.60 27.35 17.61
C ASP A 63 14.90 27.59 16.25
N GLU A 64 15.30 26.88 15.21
CA GLU A 64 14.67 26.87 13.88
C GLU A 64 13.46 25.92 13.86
N PRO A 65 12.43 26.17 13.04
CA PRO A 65 11.27 25.28 12.95
C PRO A 65 11.69 23.93 12.34
N TRP A 66 11.22 22.84 12.96
CA TRP A 66 11.38 21.53 12.35
C TRP A 66 10.69 21.45 11.00
N LEU A 67 11.35 20.79 10.03
CA LEU A 67 10.72 20.46 8.76
C LEU A 67 9.61 19.43 8.99
N ASN A 68 8.60 19.41 8.12
CA ASN A 68 7.69 18.27 8.10
C ASN A 68 8.53 16.99 7.89
N PRO A 69 8.31 15.92 8.68
CA PRO A 69 9.09 14.69 8.57
C PRO A 69 9.18 14.12 7.15
N VAL A 70 8.12 14.27 6.35
CA VAL A 70 8.13 13.88 4.94
C VAL A 70 9.18 14.69 4.17
N ASP A 71 9.20 16.01 4.33
CA ASP A 71 10.18 16.88 3.64
C ASP A 71 11.61 16.65 4.12
N ASP A 72 11.80 16.37 5.42
CA ASP A 72 13.10 16.00 5.97
C ASP A 72 13.62 14.67 5.36
N LEU A 73 12.77 13.64 5.30
CA LEU A 73 13.10 12.35 4.69
C LEU A 73 13.41 12.50 3.19
N LEU A 74 12.60 13.25 2.45
CA LEU A 74 12.80 13.55 1.04
C LEU A 74 14.11 14.31 0.80
N LYS A 75 14.36 15.37 1.58
CA LYS A 75 15.59 16.17 1.48
C LYS A 75 16.83 15.32 1.76
N LYS A 76 16.80 14.51 2.82
CA LYS A 76 17.90 13.59 3.15
C LYS A 76 18.08 12.54 2.07
N ASN A 77 17.02 12.12 1.39
CA ASN A 77 17.05 11.07 0.35
C ASN A 77 17.01 11.59 -1.09
N ALA A 78 17.27 12.87 -1.33
CA ALA A 78 17.00 13.54 -2.61
C ALA A 78 17.53 12.81 -3.86
N SER A 79 18.77 12.30 -3.82
CA SER A 79 19.34 11.56 -4.96
C SER A 79 18.60 10.25 -5.24
N LEU A 80 18.39 9.44 -4.19
CA LEU A 80 17.65 8.18 -4.28
C LEU A 80 16.19 8.41 -4.68
N TRP A 81 15.54 9.43 -4.10
CA TRP A 81 14.17 9.81 -4.42
C TRP A 81 14.03 10.21 -5.90
N THR A 82 14.98 11.02 -6.41
CA THR A 82 14.99 11.43 -7.82
C THR A 82 15.09 10.22 -8.76
N MET A 83 15.91 9.23 -8.43
CA MET A 83 16.03 7.99 -9.21
C MET A 83 14.73 7.19 -9.22
N TYR A 84 14.04 7.13 -8.08
CA TYR A 84 12.76 6.43 -7.94
C TYR A 84 11.64 7.13 -8.72
N ILE A 85 11.44 8.44 -8.52
CA ILE A 85 10.31 9.13 -9.16
C ILE A 85 10.50 9.33 -10.66
N ARG A 86 11.74 9.25 -11.16
CA ARG A 86 12.08 9.28 -12.60
C ARG A 86 12.35 7.88 -13.17
N ASN A 87 11.73 6.85 -12.59
CA ASN A 87 11.92 5.47 -13.03
C ASN A 87 11.54 5.25 -14.51
N GLU A 88 12.24 4.31 -15.15
CA GLU A 88 12.04 3.98 -16.56
C GLU A 88 10.69 3.31 -16.85
N PHE A 89 10.11 2.58 -15.89
CA PHE A 89 8.83 1.89 -16.08
C PHE A 89 7.72 2.89 -16.37
N CYS A 90 7.44 3.82 -15.46
CA CYS A 90 6.36 4.78 -15.61
C CYS A 90 6.58 5.69 -16.82
N ARG A 91 7.83 6.10 -17.08
CA ARG A 91 8.20 6.88 -18.27
C ARG A 91 7.88 6.15 -19.57
N LYS A 92 8.28 4.88 -19.69
CA LYS A 92 7.97 4.06 -20.88
C LYS A 92 6.49 3.79 -21.02
N MET A 93 5.78 3.52 -19.91
CA MET A 93 4.34 3.30 -19.95
C MET A 93 3.60 4.55 -20.42
N ALA A 94 3.98 5.75 -19.96
CA ALA A 94 3.35 7.01 -20.37
C ALA A 94 3.45 7.29 -21.88
N VAL A 95 4.56 6.90 -22.52
CA VAL A 95 4.81 7.13 -23.96
C VAL A 95 4.64 5.87 -24.81
N SER A 96 4.18 4.76 -24.23
CA SER A 96 3.95 3.53 -24.99
C SER A 96 2.84 3.74 -26.01
N LYS A 97 3.05 3.25 -27.24
CA LYS A 97 2.02 3.26 -28.29
C LYS A 97 1.10 2.04 -28.22
N ILE A 98 1.38 1.10 -27.31
CA ILE A 98 0.58 -0.10 -27.12
C ILE A 98 -0.59 0.27 -26.19
N PRO A 99 -1.86 0.27 -26.66
CA PRO A 99 -2.98 0.75 -25.86
C PRO A 99 -3.19 -0.06 -24.57
N ILE A 100 -2.95 -1.36 -24.62
CA ILE A 100 -2.94 -2.24 -23.45
C ILE A 100 -1.56 -2.92 -23.42
N ASP A 101 -0.61 -2.24 -22.80
CA ASP A 101 0.78 -2.68 -22.74
C ASP A 101 0.92 -3.96 -21.89
N PRO A 102 1.55 -5.04 -22.40
CA PRO A 102 1.75 -6.27 -21.64
C PRO A 102 2.54 -6.06 -20.34
N GLN A 103 3.50 -5.13 -20.32
CA GLN A 103 4.25 -4.81 -19.10
C GLN A 103 3.35 -4.10 -18.08
N PHE A 104 2.46 -3.22 -18.54
CA PHE A 104 1.48 -2.59 -17.66
C PHE A 104 0.47 -3.60 -17.09
N ARG A 105 -0.01 -4.56 -17.90
CA ARG A 105 -0.88 -5.65 -17.42
C ARG A 105 -0.19 -6.50 -16.36
N ALA A 106 1.06 -6.89 -16.60
CA ALA A 106 1.83 -7.68 -15.65
C ALA A 106 2.06 -6.92 -14.33
N TYR A 107 2.35 -5.63 -14.41
CA TYR A 107 2.41 -4.75 -13.24
C TYR A 107 1.07 -4.67 -12.51
N ALA A 108 -0.03 -4.45 -13.23
CA ALA A 108 -1.36 -4.28 -12.63
C ALA A 108 -1.82 -5.50 -11.82
N ILE A 109 -1.53 -6.72 -12.31
CA ILE A 109 -1.78 -7.97 -11.56
C ILE A 109 -1.01 -7.97 -10.23
N GLN A 110 0.27 -7.59 -10.27
CA GLN A 110 1.13 -7.60 -9.09
C GLN A 110 0.81 -6.44 -8.13
N ASP A 111 0.34 -5.31 -8.64
CA ASP A 111 -0.16 -4.20 -7.85
C ASP A 111 -1.44 -4.61 -7.09
N TYR A 112 -2.33 -5.41 -7.68
CA TYR A 112 -3.45 -6.02 -6.94
C TYR A 112 -2.97 -6.93 -5.80
N VAL A 113 -1.99 -7.79 -6.06
CA VAL A 113 -1.41 -8.66 -5.01
C VAL A 113 -0.86 -7.81 -3.86
N PHE A 114 -0.13 -6.73 -4.18
CA PHE A 114 0.37 -5.79 -3.17
C PHE A 114 -0.75 -5.09 -2.41
N LEU A 115 -1.73 -4.53 -3.10
CA LEU A 115 -2.86 -3.81 -2.50
C LEU A 115 -3.68 -4.71 -1.56
N TRP A 116 -3.86 -5.99 -1.92
CA TRP A 116 -4.56 -6.94 -1.07
C TRP A 116 -3.82 -7.21 0.24
N GLU A 117 -2.49 -7.37 0.19
CA GLU A 117 -1.67 -7.47 1.41
C GLU A 117 -1.61 -6.16 2.18
N TYR A 118 -1.62 -5.02 1.49
CA TYR A 118 -1.67 -3.70 2.12
C TYR A 118 -2.92 -3.53 2.99
N VAL A 119 -4.09 -4.08 2.60
CA VAL A 119 -5.27 -4.12 3.48
C VAL A 119 -4.95 -4.77 4.84
N ARG A 120 -4.20 -5.88 4.83
CA ARG A 120 -3.78 -6.56 6.06
C ARG A 120 -2.78 -5.73 6.85
N GLN A 121 -1.87 -5.04 6.18
CA GLN A 121 -0.94 -4.14 6.85
C GLN A 121 -1.65 -2.99 7.56
N VAL A 122 -2.69 -2.40 6.96
CA VAL A 122 -3.47 -1.35 7.63
C VAL A 122 -4.09 -1.90 8.92
N ALA A 123 -4.54 -3.16 8.94
CA ALA A 123 -5.01 -3.80 10.16
C ALA A 123 -3.88 -4.00 11.20
N VAL A 124 -2.67 -4.40 10.78
CA VAL A 124 -1.51 -4.48 11.69
C VAL A 124 -1.16 -3.11 12.28
N ARG A 125 -1.14 -2.06 11.45
CA ARG A 125 -0.94 -0.67 11.89
C ARG A 125 -2.01 -0.21 12.87
N THR A 126 -3.24 -0.68 12.67
CA THR A 126 -4.35 -0.43 13.61
C THR A 126 -4.06 -1.00 15.00
N VAL A 127 -3.61 -2.25 15.07
CA VAL A 127 -3.26 -2.90 16.34
C VAL A 127 -2.09 -2.19 17.04
N ALA A 128 -1.17 -1.61 16.27
CA ALA A 128 -0.01 -0.89 16.80
C ALA A 128 -0.31 0.55 17.27
N ALA A 129 -1.51 1.09 17.03
CA ALA A 129 -1.84 2.48 17.36
C ALA A 129 -1.65 2.79 18.86
N PRO A 130 -0.88 3.84 19.24
CA PRO A 130 -0.52 4.07 20.64
C PRO A 130 -1.62 4.76 21.46
N THR A 131 -2.62 5.38 20.81
CA THR A 131 -3.72 6.07 21.51
C THR A 131 -5.11 5.72 20.96
N ILE A 132 -6.15 5.90 21.79
CA ILE A 132 -7.54 5.67 21.41
C ILE A 132 -7.98 6.55 20.22
N PRO A 133 -7.68 7.87 20.17
CA PRO A 133 -8.02 8.70 19.02
C PRO A 133 -7.43 8.18 17.72
N GLU A 134 -6.18 7.75 17.72
CA GLU A 134 -5.53 7.19 16.54
C GLU A 134 -6.20 5.87 16.16
N LEU A 135 -6.42 4.95 17.11
CA LEU A 135 -7.12 3.68 16.88
C LEU A 135 -8.51 3.88 16.24
N ALA A 136 -9.25 4.93 16.64
CA ALA A 136 -10.61 5.19 16.17
C ALA A 136 -10.70 5.57 14.67
N GLU A 137 -9.63 6.08 14.06
CA GLU A 137 -9.61 6.42 12.62
C GLU A 137 -9.46 5.19 11.71
N HIS A 138 -8.90 4.11 12.23
CA HIS A 138 -8.42 2.97 11.45
C HIS A 138 -9.50 2.09 10.79
N PRO A 139 -10.70 1.86 11.36
CA PRO A 139 -11.75 1.12 10.64
C PRO A 139 -12.08 1.75 9.27
N LYS A 140 -12.04 3.09 9.21
CA LYS A 140 -12.22 3.83 7.95
C LYS A 140 -11.06 3.62 7.00
N GLU A 141 -9.83 3.52 7.50
CA GLU A 141 -8.65 3.27 6.68
C GLU A 141 -8.62 1.87 6.08
N ILE A 142 -8.99 0.85 6.87
CA ILE A 142 -9.10 -0.55 6.38
C ILE A 142 -10.15 -0.63 5.27
N TYR A 143 -11.34 -0.03 5.50
CA TYR A 143 -12.40 -0.02 4.50
C TYR A 143 -11.97 0.69 3.20
N LYS A 144 -11.26 1.81 3.31
CA LYS A 144 -10.70 2.52 2.16
C LYS A 144 -9.66 1.67 1.41
N ALA A 145 -8.71 1.05 2.12
CA ALA A 145 -7.71 0.19 1.50
C ALA A 145 -8.34 -1.01 0.77
N TYR A 146 -9.35 -1.64 1.39
CA TYR A 146 -10.14 -2.69 0.77
C TYR A 146 -10.85 -2.19 -0.49
N GLY A 147 -11.53 -1.05 -0.41
CA GLY A 147 -12.19 -0.43 -1.55
C GLY A 147 -11.22 -0.17 -2.71
N CYS A 148 -10.03 0.38 -2.43
CA CYS A 148 -8.99 0.58 -3.44
C CYS A 148 -8.57 -0.73 -4.12
N ALA A 149 -8.37 -1.81 -3.36
CA ALA A 149 -7.98 -3.11 -3.93
C ALA A 149 -9.08 -3.70 -4.84
N ILE A 150 -10.35 -3.59 -4.44
CA ILE A 150 -11.49 -4.09 -5.23
C ILE A 150 -11.72 -3.23 -6.48
N ASP A 151 -11.66 -1.91 -6.35
CA ASP A 151 -11.78 -0.99 -7.50
C ASP A 151 -10.63 -1.20 -8.50
N TRP A 152 -9.42 -1.50 -8.00
CA TRP A 152 -8.30 -1.84 -8.85
C TRP A 152 -8.48 -3.19 -9.56
N LYS A 153 -8.94 -4.23 -8.85
CA LYS A 153 -9.30 -5.53 -9.47
C LYS A 153 -10.31 -5.32 -10.60
N LYS A 154 -11.36 -4.54 -10.35
CA LYS A 154 -12.38 -4.22 -11.36
C LYS A 154 -11.78 -3.48 -12.56
N THR A 155 -10.92 -2.51 -12.32
CA THR A 155 -10.19 -1.78 -13.37
C THR A 155 -9.36 -2.74 -14.24
N CYS A 156 -8.66 -3.69 -13.62
CA CYS A 156 -7.88 -4.70 -14.33
C CYS A 156 -8.75 -5.53 -15.28
N ILE A 157 -9.90 -5.99 -14.81
CA ILE A 157 -10.83 -6.84 -15.58
C ILE A 157 -11.50 -6.02 -16.69
N ASP A 158 -12.16 -4.92 -16.33
CA ASP A 158 -13.04 -4.18 -17.23
C ASP A 158 -12.28 -3.33 -18.26
N HIS A 159 -11.03 -2.95 -17.95
CA HIS A 159 -10.33 -1.90 -18.71
C HIS A 159 -8.93 -2.26 -19.17
N LEU A 160 -8.27 -3.23 -18.54
CA LEU A 160 -6.92 -3.69 -18.92
C LEU A 160 -6.91 -5.08 -19.56
N ASN A 161 -8.08 -5.66 -19.80
CA ASN A 161 -8.25 -6.97 -20.43
C ASN A 161 -7.44 -8.07 -19.70
N ILE A 162 -7.58 -8.11 -18.38
CA ILE A 162 -6.96 -9.13 -17.52
C ILE A 162 -8.06 -10.08 -17.07
N GLU A 163 -7.86 -11.38 -17.24
CA GLU A 163 -8.82 -12.37 -16.79
C GLU A 163 -8.86 -12.41 -15.26
N GLU A 164 -10.05 -12.59 -14.68
CA GLU A 164 -10.18 -12.65 -13.22
C GLU A 164 -9.33 -13.78 -12.61
N SER A 165 -9.25 -14.92 -13.30
CA SER A 165 -8.41 -16.05 -12.89
C SER A 165 -6.91 -15.74 -12.86
N ASP A 166 -6.42 -14.83 -13.71
CA ASP A 166 -5.02 -14.40 -13.70
C ASP A 166 -4.72 -13.57 -12.44
N ILE A 167 -5.71 -12.82 -11.95
CA ILE A 167 -5.59 -11.97 -10.75
C ILE A 167 -5.70 -12.82 -9.48
N GLU A 168 -6.73 -13.66 -9.37
CA GLU A 168 -6.98 -14.47 -8.17
C GLU A 168 -5.93 -15.57 -7.98
N GLY A 169 -5.38 -16.11 -9.07
CA GLY A 169 -4.31 -17.10 -9.04
C GLY A 169 -2.90 -16.50 -8.92
N ALA A 170 -2.76 -15.17 -8.95
CA ALA A 170 -1.47 -14.50 -8.97
C ALA A 170 -0.68 -14.76 -7.69
N LYS A 171 0.59 -15.13 -7.84
CA LYS A 171 1.57 -15.14 -6.76
C LYS A 171 2.47 -13.92 -6.88
N ALA A 172 2.90 -13.38 -5.74
CA ALA A 172 3.85 -12.28 -5.70
C ALA A 172 5.14 -12.67 -6.43
N VAL A 173 5.55 -11.86 -7.40
CA VAL A 173 6.89 -11.94 -7.98
C VAL A 173 7.93 -11.54 -6.94
N LYS A 174 9.19 -11.97 -7.10
CA LYS A 174 10.22 -11.78 -6.08
C LYS A 174 10.31 -10.33 -5.53
N PRO A 175 10.39 -9.27 -6.35
CA PRO A 175 10.45 -7.91 -5.82
C PRO A 175 9.24 -7.48 -4.99
N VAL A 176 8.03 -7.93 -5.39
CA VAL A 176 6.80 -7.68 -4.63
C VAL A 176 6.84 -8.46 -3.33
N LYS A 177 7.22 -9.74 -3.38
CA LYS A 177 7.38 -10.58 -2.20
C LYS A 177 8.38 -9.98 -1.21
N ASP A 178 9.54 -9.52 -1.68
CA ASP A 178 10.56 -8.91 -0.82
C ASP A 178 10.01 -7.67 -0.07
N TYR A 179 9.16 -6.87 -0.72
CA TYR A 179 8.48 -5.76 -0.06
C TYR A 179 7.42 -6.24 0.92
N LEU A 180 6.60 -7.22 0.54
CA LEU A 180 5.60 -7.80 1.44
C LEU A 180 6.23 -8.44 2.68
N ASP A 181 7.36 -9.14 2.53
CA ASP A 181 8.12 -9.70 3.63
C ASP A 181 8.64 -8.57 4.54
N TRP A 182 9.23 -7.51 3.96
CA TRP A 182 9.68 -6.33 4.71
C TRP A 182 8.54 -5.65 5.48
N MET A 183 7.37 -5.58 4.86
CA MET A 183 6.16 -5.04 5.45
C MET A 183 5.69 -5.87 6.65
N MET A 184 5.77 -7.21 6.55
CA MET A 184 5.43 -8.13 7.63
C MET A 184 6.44 -8.09 8.78
N GLU A 185 7.75 -8.01 8.47
CA GLU A 185 8.81 -7.86 9.48
C GLU A 185 8.60 -6.61 10.33
N LEU A 186 8.38 -5.45 9.68
CA LEU A 186 8.04 -4.21 10.40
C LEU A 186 6.69 -4.30 11.12
N GLY A 187 5.74 -5.10 10.62
CA GLY A 187 4.49 -5.36 11.32
C GLY A 187 4.66 -6.09 12.66
N GLN A 188 5.71 -6.90 12.79
CA GLN A 188 5.98 -7.68 14.00
C GLN A 188 6.90 -6.95 14.99
N GLU A 189 7.93 -6.27 14.46
CA GLU A 189 9.02 -5.70 15.28
C GLU A 189 9.05 -4.18 15.26
N GLY A 190 8.27 -3.54 14.39
CA GLY A 190 8.24 -2.11 14.20
C GLY A 190 7.32 -1.37 15.15
N THR A 191 7.55 -0.06 15.24
CA THR A 191 6.67 0.89 15.91
C THR A 191 5.56 1.34 14.97
N TRP A 192 4.53 1.98 15.53
CA TRP A 192 3.46 2.57 14.72
C TRP A 192 3.97 3.66 13.77
N LEU A 193 5.02 4.40 14.15
CA LEU A 193 5.70 5.37 13.28
C LEU A 193 6.40 4.67 12.11
N ASP A 194 7.09 3.55 12.37
CA ASP A 194 7.77 2.76 11.33
C ASP A 194 6.81 2.33 10.23
N LEU A 195 5.59 1.91 10.59
CA LEU A 195 4.55 1.48 9.65
C LEU A 195 4.00 2.63 8.79
N HIS A 196 4.06 3.87 9.27
CA HIS A 196 3.74 5.07 8.48
C HIS A 196 4.89 5.46 7.56
N VAL A 197 6.14 5.38 8.04
CA VAL A 197 7.33 5.65 7.21
C VAL A 197 7.45 4.61 6.10
N LEU A 198 7.13 3.35 6.40
CA LEU A 198 7.14 2.24 5.45
C LEU A 198 6.28 2.52 4.23
N ILE A 199 5.08 3.09 4.37
CA ILE A 199 4.19 3.31 3.21
C ILE A 199 4.44 4.65 2.51
N LEU A 200 5.30 5.51 3.07
CA LEU A 200 5.56 6.85 2.54
C LEU A 200 6.02 6.83 1.07
N PRO A 201 6.98 6.00 0.64
CA PRO A 201 7.40 5.94 -0.76
C PRO A 201 6.28 5.55 -1.73
N CYS A 202 5.32 4.74 -1.30
CA CYS A 202 4.16 4.39 -2.12
C CYS A 202 3.25 5.63 -2.29
N LEU A 203 2.79 6.22 -1.17
CA LEU A 203 1.80 7.30 -1.22
C LEU A 203 2.34 8.61 -1.78
N GLN A 204 3.51 9.06 -1.32
CA GLN A 204 4.13 10.29 -1.81
C GLN A 204 4.79 10.07 -3.17
N GLY A 205 5.42 8.91 -3.37
CA GLY A 205 6.16 8.63 -4.60
C GLY A 205 5.27 8.48 -5.81
N TYR A 206 4.13 7.79 -5.69
CA TYR A 206 3.22 7.62 -6.82
C TYR A 206 2.57 8.96 -7.20
N TYR A 207 2.29 9.82 -6.23
CA TYR A 207 1.88 11.20 -6.47
C TYR A 207 2.96 11.99 -7.22
N ASP A 208 4.21 11.98 -6.75
CA ASP A 208 5.32 12.70 -7.38
C ASP A 208 5.60 12.19 -8.80
N ILE A 209 5.56 10.86 -9.02
CA ILE A 209 5.72 10.24 -10.35
C ILE A 209 4.60 10.71 -11.28
N ALA A 210 3.34 10.64 -10.84
CA ALA A 210 2.20 11.01 -11.66
C ALA A 210 2.23 12.50 -12.04
N ARG A 211 2.62 13.37 -11.09
CA ARG A 211 2.86 14.79 -11.32
C ARG A 211 3.97 15.05 -12.34
N LEU A 212 5.11 14.38 -12.19
CA LEU A 212 6.22 14.51 -13.15
C LEU A 212 5.80 14.08 -14.56
N ILE A 213 5.00 13.02 -14.69
CA ILE A 213 4.48 12.58 -15.98
C ILE A 213 3.53 13.63 -16.59
N GLU A 214 2.64 14.20 -15.79
CA GLU A 214 1.75 15.29 -16.24
C GLU A 214 2.54 16.51 -16.74
N GLU A 215 3.63 16.85 -16.05
CA GLU A 215 4.48 18.00 -16.39
C GLU A 215 5.37 17.76 -17.62
N GLU A 216 5.95 16.56 -17.74
CA GLU A 216 6.96 16.26 -18.76
C GLU A 216 6.39 15.61 -20.04
N VAL A 217 5.23 14.97 -19.97
CA VAL A 217 4.63 14.24 -21.11
C VAL A 217 3.43 15.02 -21.66
N GLN A 218 3.69 15.90 -22.64
CA GLN A 218 2.66 16.75 -23.25
C GLN A 218 1.52 15.99 -23.92
N GLU A 219 1.80 14.83 -24.54
CA GLU A 219 0.80 13.96 -25.14
C GLU A 219 1.04 12.50 -24.70
N PRO A 220 0.38 12.01 -23.63
CA PRO A 220 0.51 10.63 -23.21
C PRO A 220 -0.03 9.71 -24.30
N LEU A 221 0.86 8.94 -24.93
CA LEU A 221 0.51 8.04 -26.04
C LEU A 221 -0.28 6.82 -25.52
N ASN A 222 -0.01 6.39 -24.28
CA ASN A 222 -0.78 5.34 -23.63
C ASN A 222 -1.93 5.92 -22.80
N ARG A 223 -3.12 5.98 -23.41
CA ARG A 223 -4.32 6.49 -22.73
C ARG A 223 -4.74 5.64 -21.53
N LYS A 224 -4.55 4.31 -21.56
CA LYS A 224 -4.96 3.42 -20.47
C LYS A 224 -4.07 3.61 -19.23
N PHE A 225 -2.76 3.66 -19.42
CA PHE A 225 -1.84 3.97 -18.33
C PHE A 225 -2.15 5.36 -17.73
N TYR A 226 -2.38 6.36 -18.58
CA TYR A 226 -2.72 7.69 -18.10
C TYR A 226 -4.05 7.71 -17.31
N GLU A 227 -5.10 7.11 -17.85
CA GLU A 227 -6.45 7.14 -17.28
C GLU A 227 -6.54 6.39 -15.94
N TYR A 228 -5.91 5.22 -15.85
CA TYR A 228 -6.07 4.31 -14.72
C TYR A 228 -4.91 4.32 -13.73
N TRP A 229 -3.73 4.83 -14.11
CA TRP A 229 -2.58 4.91 -13.21
C TRP A 229 -2.17 6.35 -12.92
N VAL A 230 -1.97 7.21 -13.94
CA VAL A 230 -1.49 8.58 -13.71
C VAL A 230 -2.57 9.45 -13.06
N LYS A 231 -3.75 9.57 -13.69
CA LYS A 231 -4.82 10.47 -13.24
C LYS A 231 -5.30 10.21 -11.81
N PRO A 232 -5.47 8.95 -11.34
CA PRO A 232 -5.83 8.70 -9.95
C PRO A 232 -4.72 9.10 -8.96
N ASN A 233 -3.46 8.91 -9.33
CA ASN A 233 -2.30 9.22 -8.47
C ASN A 233 -1.94 10.71 -8.42
N ILE A 234 -2.39 11.55 -9.37
CA ILE A 234 -2.24 13.02 -9.28
C ILE A 234 -3.02 13.60 -8.08
N LYS A 235 -4.07 12.92 -7.60
CA LYS A 235 -4.80 13.38 -6.41
C LYS A 235 -3.92 13.17 -5.18
N ASP A 236 -3.47 14.27 -4.58
CA ASP A 236 -2.60 14.27 -3.41
C ASP A 236 -3.26 13.77 -2.12
N THR A 237 -4.53 13.32 -2.15
CA THR A 237 -5.34 13.08 -0.95
C THR A 237 -4.63 12.16 0.05
N SER A 238 -4.02 11.07 -0.40
CA SER A 238 -3.29 10.15 0.46
C SER A 238 -1.94 10.71 0.94
N ALA A 239 -1.19 11.37 0.05
CA ALA A 239 0.09 12.01 0.37
C ALA A 239 -0.09 13.15 1.39
N LYS A 240 -1.11 14.00 1.19
CA LYS A 240 -1.52 15.08 2.09
C LYS A 240 -1.89 14.54 3.47
N ARG A 241 -2.70 13.48 3.53
CA ARG A 241 -3.11 12.85 4.80
C ARG A 241 -1.92 12.33 5.59
N LEU A 242 -0.95 11.71 4.89
CA LEU A 242 0.28 11.25 5.51
C LEU A 242 1.15 12.42 6.01
N ARG A 243 1.26 13.50 5.23
CA ARG A 243 1.95 14.74 5.64
C ARG A 243 1.30 15.39 6.87
N GLU A 244 -0.03 15.40 6.94
CA GLU A 244 -0.80 15.88 8.10
C GLU A 244 -0.55 15.00 9.33
N PHE A 245 -0.53 13.68 9.17
CA PHE A 245 -0.16 12.74 10.23
C PHE A 245 1.23 13.06 10.80
N PHE A 246 2.25 13.18 9.95
CA PHE A 246 3.61 13.51 10.37
C PHE A 246 3.72 14.92 10.97
N GLY A 247 2.95 15.90 10.45
CA GLY A 247 2.90 17.24 11.01
C GLY A 247 2.33 17.28 12.43
N LYS A 248 1.25 16.55 12.69
CA LYS A 248 0.66 16.40 14.04
C LYS A 248 1.59 15.68 15.01
N ASN A 249 2.47 14.80 14.49
CA ASN A 249 3.37 13.95 15.27
C ASN A 249 4.85 14.37 15.16
N ILE A 250 5.13 15.62 14.80
CA ILE A 250 6.48 16.10 14.48
C ILE A 250 7.47 15.91 15.63
N SER A 251 7.07 16.21 16.87
CA SER A 251 7.91 16.04 18.06
C SER A 251 8.25 14.60 18.40
N TRP A 252 7.36 13.67 18.05
CA TRP A 252 7.60 12.25 18.20
C TRP A 252 8.58 11.75 17.14
N TYR A 253 8.47 12.25 15.90
CA TYR A 253 9.42 11.91 14.83
C TYR A 253 10.86 12.35 15.15
N TYR A 254 11.06 13.55 15.70
CA TYR A 254 12.39 14.10 15.99
C TYR A 254 13.10 13.52 17.23
N GLN A 255 12.61 12.41 17.80
CA GLN A 255 13.36 11.65 18.79
C GLN A 255 14.56 10.94 18.14
N PRO A 256 15.75 10.90 18.78
CA PRO A 256 16.98 10.38 18.16
C PRO A 256 16.86 8.96 17.56
N ASP A 257 16.19 8.05 18.27
CA ASP A 257 16.01 6.66 17.81
C ASP A 257 15.10 6.59 16.57
N ASN A 258 14.08 7.44 16.52
CA ASN A 258 13.12 7.50 15.42
C ASN A 258 13.74 8.05 14.14
N LEU A 259 14.61 9.05 14.24
CA LEU A 259 15.26 9.66 13.07
C LEU A 259 16.11 8.65 12.29
N ARG A 260 16.96 7.89 13.00
CA ARG A 260 17.85 6.91 12.37
C ARG A 260 17.05 5.77 11.74
N ARG A 261 16.05 5.27 12.47
CA ARG A 261 15.22 4.14 12.04
C ARG A 261 14.32 4.53 10.87
N SER A 262 13.68 5.69 10.92
CA SER A 262 12.85 6.22 9.83
C SER A 262 13.66 6.41 8.55
N ALA A 263 14.87 6.97 8.65
CA ALA A 263 15.74 7.12 7.49
C ALA A 263 16.08 5.76 6.84
N TYR A 264 16.40 4.73 7.66
CA TYR A 264 16.68 3.38 7.17
C TYR A 264 15.46 2.77 6.46
N ILE A 265 14.29 2.78 7.11
CA ILE A 265 13.04 2.22 6.57
C ILE A 265 12.70 2.90 5.25
N PHE A 266 12.73 4.25 5.24
CA PHE A 266 12.40 5.03 4.06
C PHE A 266 13.33 4.71 2.88
N SER A 267 14.65 4.69 3.09
CA SER A 267 15.60 4.32 2.03
C SER A 267 15.41 2.88 1.54
N LYS A 268 15.23 1.90 2.44
CA LYS A 268 15.00 0.48 2.06
C LYS A 268 13.72 0.34 1.23
N THR A 269 12.64 1.00 1.64
CA THR A 269 11.38 0.95 0.90
C THR A 269 11.48 1.61 -0.48
N ILE A 270 12.20 2.73 -0.63
CA ILE A 270 12.42 3.32 -1.96
C ILE A 270 13.11 2.31 -2.90
N VAL A 271 14.12 1.58 -2.41
CA VAL A 271 14.80 0.55 -3.20
C VAL A 271 13.84 -0.57 -3.59
N LEU A 272 12.95 -1.01 -2.69
CA LEU A 272 11.95 -2.03 -2.98
C LEU A 272 10.97 -1.58 -4.07
N GLU A 273 10.47 -0.34 -4.00
CA GLU A 273 9.64 0.24 -5.07
C GLU A 273 10.37 0.27 -6.41
N MET A 274 11.63 0.73 -6.42
CA MET A 274 12.46 0.74 -7.62
C MET A 274 12.64 -0.67 -8.21
N ARG A 275 12.80 -1.71 -7.37
CA ARG A 275 12.91 -3.11 -7.83
C ARG A 275 11.62 -3.59 -8.47
N ILE A 276 10.47 -3.29 -7.88
CA ILE A 276 9.16 -3.65 -8.44
C ILE A 276 9.00 -3.01 -9.82
N LEU A 277 9.25 -1.71 -9.94
CA LEU A 277 9.07 -0.99 -11.21
C LEU A 277 10.07 -1.48 -12.29
N ALA A 278 11.34 -1.67 -11.93
CA ALA A 278 12.36 -2.15 -12.86
C ALA A 278 12.08 -3.59 -13.36
N TYR A 279 11.50 -4.44 -12.51
CA TYR A 279 11.22 -5.85 -12.81
C TYR A 279 10.37 -6.03 -14.08
N PHE A 280 9.33 -5.22 -14.28
CA PHE A 280 8.43 -5.37 -15.43
C PHE A 280 9.06 -4.96 -16.77
N LEU A 281 10.20 -4.27 -16.73
CA LEU A 281 11.02 -3.99 -17.91
C LEU A 281 12.25 -4.92 -18.04
N GLY A 282 12.45 -5.84 -17.10
CA GLY A 282 13.67 -6.66 -17.02
C GLY A 282 14.94 -5.84 -16.83
N LEU A 283 14.83 -4.65 -16.21
CA LEU A 283 15.96 -3.75 -15.99
C LEU A 283 16.66 -4.08 -14.68
N PRO A 284 18.00 -3.97 -14.61
CA PRO A 284 18.71 -3.97 -13.33
C PRO A 284 18.36 -2.69 -12.56
N LEU A 285 18.62 -2.71 -11.24
CA LEU A 285 18.64 -1.46 -10.48
C LEU A 285 19.78 -0.55 -10.99
N PRO A 286 19.58 0.78 -10.98
CA PRO A 286 20.66 1.73 -11.21
C PRO A 286 21.67 1.71 -10.06
N ASP A 287 22.86 2.28 -10.29
CA ASP A 287 23.89 2.42 -9.26
C ASP A 287 23.35 3.20 -8.06
N LEU A 288 23.14 2.49 -6.94
CA LEU A 288 22.58 3.07 -5.73
C LEU A 288 23.64 3.92 -5.01
N PRO A 289 23.25 5.02 -4.32
CA PRO A 289 24.19 5.78 -3.50
C PRO A 289 24.85 4.90 -2.43
N ASP A 290 26.14 5.09 -2.14
CA ASP A 290 26.95 4.25 -1.23
C ASP A 290 26.28 3.96 0.12
N ARG A 291 25.59 4.96 0.69
CA ARG A 291 24.86 4.82 1.97
C ARG A 291 23.71 3.80 1.92
N VAL A 292 23.22 3.47 0.73
CA VAL A 292 22.09 2.58 0.46
C VAL A 292 22.58 1.18 0.09
N GLN A 293 23.75 1.06 -0.54
CA GLN A 293 24.34 -0.24 -0.93
C GLN A 293 24.51 -1.19 0.27
N ASN A 294 24.82 -0.65 1.45
CA ASN A 294 24.95 -1.44 2.68
C ASN A 294 23.61 -1.93 3.27
N LEU A 295 22.47 -1.40 2.82
CA LEU A 295 21.14 -1.88 3.21
C LEU A 295 20.85 -3.26 2.60
N GLU A 296 21.49 -3.60 1.48
CA GLU A 296 21.26 -4.85 0.74
C GLU A 296 22.03 -6.05 1.33
N VAL A 297 23.11 -5.83 2.07
CA VAL A 297 23.99 -6.90 2.58
C VAL A 297 23.35 -7.66 3.75
N CYS A 298 22.40 -7.07 4.48
CA CYS A 298 21.74 -7.73 5.61
C CYS A 298 20.71 -8.81 5.20
N ASP A 299 20.18 -8.81 3.97
CA ASP A 299 19.16 -9.77 3.52
C ASP A 299 19.73 -11.14 3.06
N THR A 300 21.07 -11.28 2.94
CA THR A 300 21.69 -12.52 2.39
C THR A 300 22.08 -13.57 3.44
N ARG A 301 21.72 -13.38 4.73
CA ARG A 301 22.12 -14.30 5.81
C ARG A 301 21.23 -15.53 6.01
N SER A 302 20.29 -15.84 5.13
CA SER A 302 19.41 -17.02 5.27
C SER A 302 19.68 -18.19 4.31
N GLU A 303 20.65 -18.11 3.39
CA GLU A 303 20.88 -19.18 2.39
C GLU A 303 22.12 -20.06 2.62
N THR A 304 22.74 -20.04 3.81
CA THR A 304 23.84 -20.99 4.12
C THR A 304 23.72 -21.65 5.49
N ASP A 305 22.69 -22.48 5.68
CA ASP A 305 22.75 -23.55 6.69
C ASP A 305 22.05 -24.82 6.19
N ASP A 306 22.62 -25.41 5.14
CA ASP A 306 22.38 -26.81 4.79
C ASP A 306 23.65 -27.61 5.05
N ARG A 307 23.95 -27.84 6.34
CA ARG A 307 24.83 -28.93 6.78
C ARG A 307 24.25 -29.57 8.04
N ARG A 308 23.26 -30.45 7.85
CA ARG A 308 23.00 -31.49 8.86
C ARG A 308 24.07 -32.58 8.77
N PRO A 309 24.78 -32.93 9.86
CA PRO A 309 25.50 -34.19 9.93
C PRO A 309 24.51 -35.36 10.08
N ARG A 310 24.85 -36.47 9.41
CA ARG A 310 24.18 -37.78 9.50
C ARG A 310 24.36 -38.41 10.87
#